data_AF-A0A4R9PIV9-F1
#
_entry.id   AF-A0A4R9PIV9-F1
#
_cell.length_a   1.000
_cell.length_b   1.000
_cell.length_c   1.000
_cell.angle_alpha   90.00
_cell.angle_beta   90.00
_cell.angle_gamma   90.00
#
_symmetry.space_group_name_H-M   'P 1'
#
loop_
_entity.id
_entity.type
_entity.pdbx_description
1 polymer ?
#
loop_
_entity_poly.entity_id
_entity_poly.type
_entity_poly.pdbx_seq_one_letter_code
_entity_poly.pdbx_strand_id
1 'polypeptide(L)'
;NQSDIHLKVNTLPQEVPNPIPFENDVEHHHYDDEIAKEALALMKFAYHAEAKFINGLRVRKSKPGLFWGTFDISCIIVKDKPAPFENDSMVIERAAFDEEMIEFG
;
A
#
# COMPACT_ATOMS: atom_id res chain seq x y z
N ASN A 1 23.30 -22.59 -13.95
CA ASN A 1 22.34 -22.26 -12.87
C ASN A 1 21.03 -22.96 -13.20
N GLN A 2 20.79 -24.25 -12.93
CA GLN A 2 20.89 -25.10 -11.73
C GLN A 2 19.61 -25.16 -10.84
N SER A 3 18.44 -25.07 -11.49
CA SER A 3 17.16 -25.63 -11.02
C SER A 3 16.38 -26.03 -12.27
N ASP A 4 15.87 -27.26 -12.37
CA ASP A 4 15.13 -27.78 -13.55
C ASP A 4 13.69 -27.23 -13.58
N ILE A 5 13.55 -25.92 -13.37
CA ILE A 5 12.26 -25.22 -13.26
C ILE A 5 11.96 -24.57 -14.60
N HIS A 6 10.96 -25.11 -15.29
CA HIS A 6 10.41 -24.51 -16.50
C HIS A 6 9.47 -23.35 -16.12
N LEU A 7 9.95 -22.12 -16.22
CA LEU A 7 9.14 -20.92 -16.00
C LEU A 7 8.32 -20.60 -17.26
N LYS A 8 6.99 -20.58 -17.13
CA LYS A 8 6.06 -20.08 -18.15
C LYS A 8 5.36 -18.84 -17.62
N VAL A 9 5.57 -17.70 -18.27
CA VAL A 9 4.86 -16.45 -17.99
C VAL A 9 3.54 -16.46 -18.77
N ASN A 10 2.43 -16.14 -18.09
CA ASN A 10 1.16 -15.87 -18.78
C ASN A 10 1.22 -14.47 -19.38
N THR A 11 1.19 -14.38 -20.71
CA THR A 11 1.26 -13.09 -21.42
C THR A 11 -0.10 -12.46 -21.65
N LEU A 12 -1.20 -13.16 -21.33
CA LEU A 12 -2.54 -12.61 -21.45
C LEU A 12 -2.94 -11.87 -20.16
N PRO A 13 -3.19 -10.55 -20.23
CA PRO A 13 -3.69 -9.77 -19.11
C PRO A 13 -4.94 -10.41 -18.48
N GLN A 14 -5.06 -10.29 -17.16
CA GLN A 14 -6.24 -10.71 -16.41
C GLN A 14 -7.04 -9.47 -15.98
N GLU A 15 -8.33 -9.64 -15.72
CA GLU A 15 -9.20 -8.59 -15.15
C GLU A 15 -9.35 -7.31 -16.02
N VAL A 16 -9.03 -7.38 -17.31
CA VAL A 16 -9.26 -6.31 -18.28
C VAL A 16 -10.20 -6.78 -19.40
N PRO A 17 -11.07 -5.91 -19.94
CA PRO A 17 -11.90 -6.26 -21.08
C PRO A 17 -11.05 -6.41 -22.34
N ASN A 18 -11.40 -7.37 -23.19
CA ASN A 18 -10.73 -7.64 -24.48
C ASN A 18 -9.20 -7.72 -24.38
N PRO A 19 -8.64 -8.64 -23.55
CA PRO A 19 -7.21 -8.68 -23.30
C PRO A 19 -6.43 -9.05 -24.57
N ILE A 20 -5.40 -8.27 -24.88
CA ILE A 20 -4.44 -8.55 -25.95
C ILE A 20 -3.17 -9.11 -25.29
N PRO A 21 -2.61 -10.24 -25.77
CA PRO A 21 -1.33 -10.73 -25.27
C PRO A 21 -0.24 -9.65 -25.39
N PHE A 22 0.64 -9.54 -24.41
CA PHE A 22 1.65 -8.46 -24.34
C PHE A 22 2.49 -8.29 -25.62
N GLU A 23 2.85 -9.40 -26.25
CA GLU A 23 3.61 -9.43 -27.50
C GLU A 23 2.86 -8.89 -28.74
N ASN A 24 1.54 -8.78 -28.64
CA ASN A 24 0.64 -8.34 -29.71
C ASN A 24 -0.04 -7.00 -29.42
N ASP A 25 0.08 -6.46 -28.20
CA ASP A 25 -0.60 -5.21 -27.82
C ASP A 25 0.14 -4.00 -28.39
N VAL A 26 -0.38 -3.51 -29.52
CA VAL A 26 0.05 -2.27 -30.16
C VAL A 26 -0.94 -1.13 -29.94
N GLU A 27 -1.98 -1.33 -29.13
CA GLU A 27 -3.02 -0.33 -28.91
C GLU A 27 -2.74 0.49 -27.65
N HIS A 28 -2.33 -0.17 -26.57
CA HIS A 28 -2.14 0.45 -25.25
C HIS A 28 -0.68 0.82 -24.94
N HIS A 29 0.20 0.84 -25.95
CA HIS A 29 1.62 1.16 -25.78
C HIS A 29 1.89 2.66 -25.58
N HIS A 30 0.88 3.51 -25.71
CA HIS A 30 1.06 4.96 -25.69
C HIS A 30 0.88 5.52 -24.28
N TYR A 31 1.88 6.27 -23.83
CA TYR A 31 1.87 6.99 -22.57
C TYR A 31 1.50 8.45 -22.84
N ASP A 32 0.43 8.92 -22.22
CA ASP A 32 0.06 10.33 -22.20
C ASP A 32 0.59 10.98 -20.91
N ASP A 33 1.55 11.89 -21.07
CA ASP A 33 2.26 12.47 -19.93
C ASP A 33 1.38 13.42 -19.11
N GLU A 34 0.46 14.13 -19.74
CA GLU A 34 -0.44 15.05 -19.07
C GLU A 34 -1.47 14.27 -18.25
N ILE A 35 -2.08 13.22 -18.82
CA ILE A 35 -3.00 12.34 -18.08
C ILE A 35 -2.28 11.68 -16.90
N ALA A 36 -1.03 11.22 -17.08
CA ALA A 36 -0.26 10.60 -16.01
C ALA A 36 0.06 11.59 -14.86
N LYS A 37 0.37 12.85 -15.18
CA LYS A 37 0.57 13.89 -14.17
C LYS A 37 -0.72 14.18 -13.41
N GLU A 38 -1.85 14.25 -14.10
CA GLU A 38 -3.17 14.46 -13.48
C GLU A 38 -3.53 13.31 -12.53
N ALA A 39 -3.36 12.05 -12.98
CA ALA A 39 -3.58 10.87 -12.15
C ALA A 39 -2.69 10.89 -10.90
N LEU A 40 -1.40 11.24 -11.05
CA LEU A 40 -0.49 11.37 -9.93
C LEU A 40 -0.91 12.49 -8.95
N ALA A 41 -1.42 13.61 -9.46
CA ALA A 41 -1.94 14.69 -8.63
C ALA A 41 -3.16 14.25 -7.80
N LEU A 42 -4.09 13.50 -8.40
CA LEU A 42 -5.23 12.91 -7.70
C LEU A 42 -4.79 11.90 -6.63
N MET A 43 -3.84 11.04 -6.94
CA MET A 43 -3.28 10.08 -5.97
C MET A 43 -2.60 10.79 -4.79
N LYS A 44 -1.83 11.86 -5.05
CA LYS A 44 -1.23 12.68 -3.98
C LYS A 44 -2.29 13.35 -3.13
N PHE A 45 -3.34 13.88 -3.74
CA PHE A 45 -4.47 14.46 -3.02
C PHE A 45 -5.10 13.45 -2.07
N ALA A 46 -5.44 12.26 -2.57
CA ALA A 46 -6.01 11.17 -1.75
C ALA A 46 -5.06 10.77 -0.61
N TYR A 47 -3.77 10.57 -0.92
CA TYR A 47 -2.75 10.27 0.08
C TYR A 47 -2.71 11.32 1.21
N HIS A 48 -2.71 12.60 0.87
CA HIS A 48 -2.66 13.67 1.86
C HIS A 48 -3.95 13.75 2.69
N ALA A 49 -5.11 13.55 2.07
CA ALA A 49 -6.40 13.52 2.75
C ALA A 49 -6.46 12.37 3.78
N GLU A 50 -6.09 11.17 3.37
CA GLU A 50 -6.05 10.00 4.27
C GLU A 50 -4.99 10.13 5.35
N ALA A 51 -3.79 10.60 5.01
CA ALA A 51 -2.75 10.86 5.98
C ALA A 51 -3.23 11.86 7.04
N LYS A 52 -3.89 12.95 6.63
CA LYS A 52 -4.47 13.92 7.56
C LYS A 52 -5.53 13.29 8.46
N PHE A 53 -6.37 12.41 7.92
CA PHE A 53 -7.38 11.68 8.68
C PHE A 53 -6.76 10.75 9.72
N ILE A 54 -5.80 9.89 9.33
CA ILE A 54 -5.27 8.86 10.22
C ILE A 54 -4.20 9.37 11.18
N ASN A 55 -3.46 10.44 10.85
CA ASN A 55 -2.27 10.85 11.62
C ASN A 55 -2.58 11.15 13.09
N GLY A 56 -3.73 11.76 13.37
CA GLY A 56 -4.17 12.06 14.74
C GLY A 56 -4.75 10.87 15.51
N LEU A 57 -5.01 9.75 14.85
CA LEU A 57 -5.56 8.56 15.49
C LEU A 57 -4.46 7.78 16.22
N ARG A 58 -4.70 7.42 17.47
CA ARG A 58 -3.83 6.53 18.27
C ARG A 58 -4.26 5.08 18.07
N VAL A 59 -4.01 4.58 16.85
CA VAL A 59 -4.42 3.24 16.40
C VAL A 59 -3.35 2.64 15.46
N ARG A 60 -3.30 1.30 15.42
CA ARG A 60 -2.33 0.52 14.67
C ARG A 60 -2.74 0.66 13.24
N LYS A 61 -1.89 1.33 12.48
CA LYS A 61 -2.25 1.75 11.13
C LYS A 61 -1.11 1.54 10.16
N SER A 62 -1.47 1.27 8.91
CA SER A 62 -0.56 1.41 7.77
C SER A 62 -0.81 2.78 7.14
N LYS A 63 0.28 3.48 6.82
CA LYS A 63 0.20 4.76 6.09
C LYS A 63 -0.49 4.55 4.72
N PRO A 64 -1.10 5.59 4.15
CA PRO A 64 -1.76 5.47 2.86
C PRO A 64 -0.79 4.92 1.80
N GLY A 65 -1.28 4.05 0.93
CA GLY A 65 -0.48 3.43 -0.12
C GLY A 65 -1.33 3.08 -1.34
N LEU A 66 -0.67 2.84 -2.47
CA LEU A 66 -1.34 2.39 -3.70
C LEU A 66 -1.63 0.89 -3.61
N PHE A 67 -2.90 0.52 -3.68
CA PHE A 67 -3.36 -0.86 -3.78
C PHE A 67 -3.60 -1.21 -5.24
N TRP A 68 -2.67 -1.97 -5.84
CA TRP A 68 -2.69 -2.23 -7.28
C TRP A 68 -3.94 -2.98 -7.77
N GLY A 69 -4.47 -3.90 -6.96
CA GLY A 69 -5.63 -4.73 -7.37
C GLY A 69 -6.93 -3.95 -7.55
N THR A 70 -7.17 -2.94 -6.70
CA THR A 70 -8.36 -2.07 -6.78
C THR A 70 -8.05 -0.71 -7.39
N PHE A 71 -6.77 -0.40 -7.58
CA PHE A 71 -6.23 0.83 -8.14
C PHE A 71 -6.65 2.09 -7.37
N ASP A 72 -6.61 2.03 -6.04
CA ASP A 72 -6.91 3.15 -5.14
C ASP A 72 -5.76 3.47 -4.17
N ILE A 73 -5.82 4.68 -3.62
CA ILE A 73 -5.03 5.03 -2.44
C ILE A 73 -5.91 4.75 -1.23
N SER A 74 -5.42 3.88 -0.34
CA SER A 74 -6.10 3.52 0.89
C SER A 74 -5.14 3.48 2.07
N CYS A 75 -5.69 3.62 3.27
CA CYS A 75 -5.02 3.41 4.53
C CYS A 75 -5.70 2.28 5.30
N ILE A 76 -4.96 1.60 6.17
CA ILE A 76 -5.49 0.49 6.96
C ILE A 76 -5.41 0.86 8.42
N ILE A 77 -6.53 0.72 9.14
CA ILE A 77 -6.59 0.73 10.60
C ILE A 77 -6.89 -0.69 11.06
N VAL A 78 -6.05 -1.24 11.93
CA VAL A 78 -6.23 -2.56 12.51
C VAL A 78 -6.98 -2.40 13.81
N LYS A 79 -8.23 -2.85 13.84
CA LYS A 79 -9.08 -2.84 15.03
C LYS A 79 -8.90 -4.15 15.81
N ASP A 80 -8.96 -4.08 17.15
CA ASP A 80 -9.06 -5.23 18.06
C ASP A 80 -7.86 -6.20 18.02
N LYS A 81 -6.66 -5.71 17.70
CA LYS A 81 -5.43 -6.52 17.79
C LYS A 81 -4.55 -6.01 18.95
N PRO A 82 -4.52 -6.71 20.10
CA PRO A 82 -3.60 -6.38 21.18
C PRO A 82 -2.17 -6.37 20.67
N ALA A 83 -1.41 -5.34 21.04
CA ALA A 83 0.01 -5.24 20.77
C ALA A 83 0.74 -5.02 22.11
N PRO A 84 0.85 -6.06 22.95
CA PRO A 84 1.51 -5.91 24.24
C PRO A 84 2.97 -5.49 24.05
N PHE A 85 3.45 -4.59 24.90
CA PHE A 85 4.85 -4.17 24.92
C PHE A 85 5.76 -5.40 25.11
N GLU A 86 6.75 -5.58 24.23
CA GLU A 86 7.51 -6.83 24.13
C GLU A 86 8.46 -7.11 25.31
N ASN A 87 8.77 -6.11 26.14
CA ASN A 87 9.79 -6.23 27.18
C ASN A 87 9.40 -5.63 28.55
N ASP A 88 8.89 -6.46 29.45
CA ASP A 88 8.48 -6.03 30.80
C ASP A 88 9.60 -5.47 31.70
N SER A 89 10.88 -5.67 31.35
CA SER A 89 12.01 -5.13 32.12
C SER A 89 12.28 -3.64 31.87
N MET A 90 11.72 -3.06 30.80
CA MET A 90 11.90 -1.65 30.43
C MET A 90 10.78 -0.81 31.04
N VAL A 91 10.92 -0.50 32.34
CA VAL A 91 9.85 0.08 33.18
C VAL A 91 9.41 1.47 32.69
N ILE A 92 10.32 2.26 32.12
CA ILE A 92 10.01 3.61 31.61
C ILE A 92 9.20 3.49 30.32
N GLU A 93 9.69 2.72 29.38
CA GLU A 93 9.10 2.47 28.07
C GLU A 93 7.72 1.82 28.20
N ARG A 94 7.59 0.87 29.13
CA ARG A 94 6.30 0.25 29.47
C ARG A 94 5.29 1.25 30.03
N ALA A 95 5.74 2.27 30.75
CA ALA A 95 4.88 3.31 31.32
C ALA A 95 4.62 4.47 30.34
N ALA A 96 5.53 4.71 29.40
CA ALA A 96 5.51 5.84 28.48
C ALA A 96 4.86 5.50 27.13
N PHE A 97 4.96 4.26 26.67
CA PHE A 97 4.37 3.79 25.41
C PHE A 97 3.00 3.14 25.63
N ASP A 98 2.07 3.38 24.71
CA ASP A 98 0.83 2.58 24.62
C ASP A 98 1.08 1.25 23.87
N GLU A 99 0.03 0.42 23.76
CA GLU A 99 0.09 -0.88 23.07
C GLU A 99 0.61 -0.75 21.62
N GLU A 100 0.61 0.43 21.02
CA GLU A 100 1.07 0.60 19.64
C GLU A 100 2.42 1.32 19.54
N MET A 101 3.14 1.41 20.64
CA MET A 101 4.45 2.08 20.73
C MET A 101 4.37 3.57 20.41
N ILE A 102 3.26 4.25 20.76
CA ILE A 102 3.14 5.70 20.61
C ILE A 102 3.69 6.41 21.85
N GLU A 103 4.64 7.34 21.65
CA GLU A 103 5.27 8.17 22.68
C GLU A 103 4.70 9.59 22.72
N PHE A 104 4.71 10.22 23.89
CA PHE A 104 4.48 11.66 24.05
C PHE A 104 5.71 12.28 24.73
N GLY A 105 6.25 13.34 24.12
CA GLY A 105 7.21 14.26 24.73
C GLY A 105 6.56 15.56 25.15
#